data_AF-A0A512J2X6-F1
#
_entry.id   AF-A0A512J2X6-F1
#
_cell.length_a   1.000
_cell.length_b   1.000
_cell.length_c   1.000
_cell.angle_alpha   90.00
_cell.angle_beta   90.00
_cell.angle_gamma   90.00
#
_symmetry.space_group_name_H-M   'P 1'
#
loop_
_entity.id
_entity.type
_entity.pdbx_description
1 polymer ?
#
loop_
_entity_poly.entity_id
_entity_poly.type
_entity_poly.pdbx_seq_one_letter_code
_entity_poly.pdbx_strand_id
1 'polypeptide(L)'
;MALDDVGLDARSDAVQAANLIASDRVEGTDVRRSDGSHVGTIARLMIDKPSGRVVYAILNLAGAADLSERQHALPWRLLRYSTALSAYELDISDEQLRAAPRSATGPDEGPFDRAWEEHVHSYFNTEPYWESETGRATDVPFGKDR
;
A
#
# COMPACT_ATOMS: atom_id res chain seq x y z
N MET A 1 -48.96 3.67 -8.87
CA MET A 1 -48.27 3.78 -7.57
C MET A 1 -47.23 2.67 -7.53
N ALA A 2 -45.99 3.01 -7.85
CA ALA A 2 -44.81 2.20 -7.55
C ALA A 2 -43.76 3.24 -7.13
N LEU A 3 -43.52 3.24 -5.82
CA LEU A 3 -42.49 4.02 -5.16
C LEU A 3 -41.27 3.10 -5.04
N ASP A 4 -40.09 3.74 -5.08
CA ASP A 4 -38.81 3.28 -4.53
C ASP A 4 -37.95 2.34 -5.38
N ASP A 5 -36.83 2.87 -5.93
CA ASP A 5 -35.52 2.16 -5.97
C ASP A 5 -34.29 3.05 -6.29
N VAL A 6 -34.43 4.30 -6.76
CA VAL A 6 -33.29 5.09 -7.31
C VAL A 6 -32.41 5.79 -6.24
N GLY A 7 -32.20 5.18 -5.07
CA GLY A 7 -31.54 5.82 -3.92
C GLY A 7 -30.17 5.26 -3.52
N LEU A 8 -29.78 4.08 -4.01
CA LEU A 8 -28.62 3.35 -3.48
C LEU A 8 -27.30 3.66 -4.21
N ASP A 9 -27.31 4.08 -5.47
CA ASP A 9 -26.09 4.15 -6.27
C ASP A 9 -25.32 5.47 -6.08
N ALA A 10 -26.01 6.61 -6.06
CA ALA A 10 -25.36 7.93 -5.97
C ALA A 10 -24.61 8.17 -4.65
N ARG A 11 -25.09 7.59 -3.53
CA ARG A 11 -24.37 7.67 -2.25
C ARG A 11 -23.18 6.72 -2.23
N SER A 12 -23.29 5.55 -2.84
CA SER A 12 -22.19 4.58 -2.90
C SER A 12 -21.05 5.09 -3.77
N ASP A 13 -21.36 5.67 -4.93
CA ASP A 13 -20.37 6.28 -5.84
C ASP A 13 -19.71 7.52 -5.22
N ALA A 14 -20.47 8.37 -4.51
CA ALA A 14 -19.92 9.52 -3.81
C ALA A 14 -19.04 9.11 -2.60
N VAL A 15 -19.40 8.03 -1.89
CA VAL A 15 -18.58 7.45 -0.81
C VAL A 15 -17.34 6.76 -1.38
N GLN A 16 -17.43 6.09 -2.52
CA GLN A 16 -16.28 5.52 -3.23
C GLN A 16 -15.34 6.63 -3.72
N ALA A 17 -15.86 7.70 -4.33
CA ALA A 17 -15.07 8.88 -4.72
C ALA A 17 -14.43 9.58 -3.50
N ALA A 18 -15.11 9.58 -2.35
CA ALA A 18 -14.54 10.07 -1.08
C ALA A 18 -13.43 9.15 -0.51
N ASN A 19 -13.39 7.88 -0.91
CA ASN A 19 -12.36 6.91 -0.52
C ASN A 19 -11.16 6.88 -1.48
N LEU A 20 -11.17 7.68 -2.55
CA LEU A 20 -10.04 7.82 -3.45
C LEU A 20 -9.12 8.95 -2.98
N ILE A 21 -7.83 8.64 -2.89
CA ILE A 21 -6.77 9.61 -2.65
C ILE A 21 -5.80 9.58 -3.82
N ALA A 22 -5.40 10.76 -4.29
CA ALA A 22 -4.38 10.87 -5.32
C ALA A 22 -3.01 10.46 -4.73
N SER A 23 -2.21 9.72 -5.51
CA SER A 23 -0.91 9.16 -5.05
C SER A 23 0.02 10.24 -4.51
N ASP A 24 0.06 11.39 -5.16
CA ASP A 24 0.85 12.56 -4.76
C ASP A 24 0.47 13.12 -3.39
N ARG A 25 -0.76 12.87 -2.93
CA ARG A 25 -1.20 13.21 -1.56
C ARG A 25 -0.85 12.14 -0.54
N VAL A 26 -0.54 10.92 -0.96
CA VAL A 26 -0.06 9.84 -0.08
C VAL A 26 1.44 9.99 0.12
N GLU A 27 2.17 10.27 -0.96
CA GLU A 27 3.59 10.60 -0.94
C GLU A 27 3.88 11.79 0.00
N GLY A 28 4.95 11.69 0.77
CA GLY A 28 5.33 12.66 1.80
C GLY A 28 4.52 12.60 3.10
N THR A 29 3.45 11.81 3.16
CA THR A 29 2.67 11.67 4.41
C THR A 29 3.51 11.01 5.51
N ASP A 30 3.38 11.53 6.73
CA ASP A 30 4.03 10.97 7.92
C ASP A 30 3.56 9.53 8.19
N VAL A 31 4.52 8.71 8.62
CA VAL A 31 4.27 7.42 9.27
C VAL A 31 4.63 7.55 10.74
N ARG A 32 3.71 7.17 11.62
CA ARG A 32 3.83 7.31 13.07
C ARG A 32 3.45 6.02 13.80
N ARG A 33 3.87 5.90 15.05
CA ARG A 33 3.34 4.91 15.99
C ARG A 33 2.00 5.41 16.56
N SER A 34 1.28 4.51 17.21
CA SER A 34 0.02 4.86 17.90
C SER A 34 0.22 5.82 19.09
N ASP A 35 1.44 5.94 19.63
CA ASP A 35 1.80 6.97 20.62
C ASP A 35 2.14 8.34 19.99
N GLY A 36 2.10 8.45 18.66
CA GLY A 36 2.40 9.65 17.90
C GLY A 36 3.88 9.86 17.57
N SER A 37 4.77 8.97 18.01
CA SER A 37 6.20 9.05 17.64
C SER A 37 6.42 8.89 16.14
N HIS A 38 7.36 9.67 15.59
CA HIS A 38 7.63 9.71 14.15
C HIS A 38 8.52 8.55 13.73
N VAL A 39 8.05 7.78 12.75
CA VAL A 39 8.81 6.68 12.15
C VAL A 39 9.47 7.14 10.85
N GLY A 40 8.76 7.92 10.03
CA GLY A 40 9.27 8.31 8.72
C GLY A 40 8.20 8.93 7.82
N THR A 41 8.43 8.88 6.51
CA THR A 41 7.49 9.39 5.50
C THR A 41 7.32 8.42 4.35
N ILE A 42 6.12 8.39 3.76
CA ILE A 42 5.89 7.61 2.55
C ILE A 42 6.66 8.24 1.40
N ALA A 43 7.58 7.50 0.79
CA ALA A 43 8.35 7.94 -0.36
C ALA A 43 7.57 7.76 -1.67
N ARG A 44 6.91 6.60 -1.83
CA ARG A 44 6.10 6.24 -3.00
C ARG A 44 5.28 4.98 -2.74
N LEU A 45 4.34 4.72 -3.63
CA LEU A 45 3.56 3.48 -3.68
C LEU A 45 4.05 2.59 -4.82
N MET A 46 4.14 1.29 -4.53
CA MET A 46 4.45 0.26 -5.52
C MET A 46 3.15 -0.39 -5.96
N ILE A 47 2.87 -0.29 -7.25
CA ILE A 47 1.65 -0.79 -7.86
C ILE A 47 1.98 -2.02 -8.70
N ASP A 48 1.26 -3.11 -8.47
CA ASP A 48 1.31 -4.27 -9.34
C ASP A 48 0.68 -3.90 -10.70
N LYS A 49 1.48 -3.97 -11.77
CA LYS A 49 1.09 -3.43 -13.08
C LYS A 49 -0.13 -4.14 -13.68
N PRO A 50 -0.26 -5.49 -13.62
CA PRO A 50 -1.43 -6.18 -14.16
C PRO A 50 -2.72 -5.94 -13.36
N SER A 51 -2.68 -6.00 -12.02
CA SER A 51 -3.88 -5.87 -11.19
C SER A 51 -4.26 -4.42 -10.84
N GLY A 52 -3.31 -3.49 -10.95
CA GLY A 52 -3.48 -2.08 -10.55
C GLY A 52 -3.52 -1.87 -9.03
N ARG A 53 -3.21 -2.89 -8.22
CA ARG A 53 -3.28 -2.83 -6.76
C ARG A 53 -2.00 -2.23 -6.18
N VAL A 54 -2.14 -1.39 -5.16
CA VAL A 54 -1.02 -0.95 -4.33
C VAL A 54 -0.60 -2.12 -3.44
N VAL A 55 0.61 -2.63 -3.67
CA VAL A 55 1.16 -3.78 -2.93
C VAL A 55 2.01 -3.30 -1.76
N TYR A 56 2.90 -2.34 -2.03
CA TYR A 56 3.85 -1.83 -1.05
C TYR A 56 3.83 -0.30 -0.97
N ALA A 57 4.13 0.23 0.20
CA ALA A 57 4.63 1.59 0.36
C ALA A 57 6.14 1.52 0.60
N ILE A 58 6.89 2.41 -0.05
CA ILE A 58 8.28 2.64 0.29
C ILE A 58 8.30 3.69 1.40
N LEU A 59 8.84 3.33 2.56
CA LEU A 59 9.01 4.20 3.72
C LEU A 59 10.44 4.76 3.73
N ASN A 60 10.56 6.08 3.84
CA ASN A 60 11.80 6.74 4.25
C ASN A 60 11.86 6.77 5.79
N LEU A 61 12.67 5.91 6.39
CA LEU A 61 12.89 5.83 7.84
C LEU A 61 13.60 7.09 8.36
N ALA A 62 13.05 7.68 9.41
CA ALA A 62 13.65 8.82 10.10
C ALA A 62 14.87 8.38 10.91
N GLY A 63 15.89 9.26 11.01
CA GLY A 63 17.09 9.02 11.82
C GLY A 63 18.09 8.02 11.26
N ALA A 64 17.83 7.39 10.10
CA ALA A 64 18.80 6.55 9.42
C ALA A 64 20.00 7.39 8.92
N ALA A 65 21.22 6.98 9.28
CA ALA A 65 22.46 7.65 8.88
C ALA A 65 23.01 7.14 7.54
N ASP A 66 22.72 5.89 7.19
CA ASP A 66 23.06 5.31 5.88
C ASP A 66 21.88 5.48 4.91
N LEU A 67 22.18 5.98 3.70
CA LEU A 67 21.21 6.08 2.62
C LEU A 67 20.65 4.72 2.23
N SER A 68 21.45 3.65 2.34
CA SER A 68 21.00 2.30 2.02
C SER A 68 19.90 1.86 3.00
N GLU A 69 20.06 2.15 4.29
CA GLU A 69 19.13 1.78 5.37
C GLU A 69 17.91 2.71 5.45
N ARG A 70 17.84 3.72 4.60
CA ARG A 70 16.80 4.74 4.69
C ARG A 70 15.47 4.27 4.13
N GLN A 71 15.46 3.39 3.14
CA GLN A 71 14.24 3.00 2.46
C GLN A 71 13.84 1.56 2.77
N HIS A 72 12.58 1.39 3.15
CA HIS A 72 11.98 0.09 3.48
C HIS A 72 10.69 -0.12 2.69
N ALA A 73 10.54 -1.27 2.04
CA ALA A 73 9.27 -1.65 1.46
C ALA A 73 8.38 -2.27 2.55
N LEU A 74 7.17 -1.74 2.69
CA LEU A 74 6.16 -2.18 3.64
C LEU A 74 4.92 -2.64 2.91
N PRO A 75 4.35 -3.82 3.23
CA PRO A 75 3.02 -4.19 2.74
C PRO A 75 2.04 -3.07 3.06
N TRP A 76 1.34 -2.56 2.03
CA TRP A 76 0.42 -1.43 2.19
C TRP A 76 -0.63 -1.67 3.28
N ARG A 77 -1.04 -2.92 3.46
CA ARG A 77 -2.03 -3.34 4.46
C ARG A 77 -1.59 -3.17 5.92
N LEU A 78 -0.30 -2.98 6.19
CA LEU A 78 0.18 -2.67 7.55
C LEU A 78 -0.07 -1.20 7.94
N LEU A 79 -0.29 -0.33 6.96
CA LEU A 79 -0.48 1.10 7.18
C LEU A 79 -1.97 1.40 7.36
N ARG A 80 -2.31 2.12 8.42
CA ARG A 80 -3.68 2.59 8.67
C ARG A 80 -3.71 4.09 8.78
N TYR A 81 -4.50 4.77 7.95
CA TYR A 81 -4.62 6.21 8.08
C TYR A 81 -5.35 6.59 9.37
N SER A 82 -4.73 7.46 10.17
CA SER A 82 -5.26 7.97 11.42
C SER A 82 -5.60 9.43 11.27
N THR A 83 -6.88 9.76 11.31
CA THR A 83 -7.35 11.16 11.23
C THR A 83 -6.92 11.98 12.44
N ALA A 84 -6.73 11.33 13.60
CA ALA A 84 -6.25 12.00 14.82
C ALA A 84 -4.79 12.46 14.68
N LEU A 85 -3.95 11.66 14.03
CA LEU A 85 -2.54 11.99 13.79
C LEU A 85 -2.33 12.71 12.45
N SER A 86 -3.32 12.70 11.57
CA SER A 86 -3.19 13.10 10.16
C SER A 86 -2.01 12.39 9.47
N ALA A 87 -1.80 11.13 9.82
CA ALA A 87 -0.64 10.32 9.44
C ALA A 87 -1.04 8.85 9.26
N TYR A 88 -0.20 8.06 8.59
CA TYR A 88 -0.34 6.61 8.61
C TYR A 88 0.25 6.05 9.91
N GLU A 89 -0.51 5.23 10.61
CA GLU A 89 -0.04 4.45 11.74
C GLU A 89 0.61 3.15 11.28
N LEU A 90 1.72 2.79 11.92
CA LEU A 90 2.45 1.54 11.71
C LEU A 90 2.73 0.85 13.06
N ASP A 91 2.21 -0.37 13.22
CA ASP A 91 2.25 -1.16 14.45
C ASP A 91 3.20 -2.37 14.34
N ILE A 92 4.50 -2.10 14.14
CA ILE A 92 5.60 -3.08 14.18
C ILE A 92 6.81 -2.44 14.87
N SER A 93 7.74 -3.17 15.48
CA SER A 93 8.90 -2.50 16.12
C SER A 93 9.91 -1.94 15.10
N ASP A 94 10.77 -1.01 15.52
CA ASP A 94 11.89 -0.54 14.68
C ASP A 94 12.87 -1.68 14.34
N GLU A 95 13.01 -2.65 15.23
CA GLU A 95 13.83 -3.83 15.01
C GLU A 95 13.26 -4.68 13.87
N GLN A 96 11.94 -4.93 13.88
CA GLN A 96 11.25 -5.63 12.79
C GLN A 96 11.35 -4.86 11.47
N LEU A 97 11.25 -3.52 11.52
CA LEU A 97 11.41 -2.69 10.33
C LEU A 97 12.82 -2.81 9.74
N ARG A 98 13.85 -2.77 10.59
CA ARG A 98 15.26 -2.91 10.18
C ARG A 98 15.60 -4.31 9.68
N ALA A 99 14.96 -5.33 10.23
CA ALA A 99 15.13 -6.73 9.82
C ALA A 99 14.27 -7.12 8.60
N ALA A 100 13.49 -6.19 8.04
CA ALA A 100 12.67 -6.44 6.86
C ALA A 100 13.52 -6.82 5.63
N PRO A 101 13.03 -7.72 4.77
CA PRO A 101 13.74 -8.13 3.56
C PRO A 101 14.03 -6.94 2.65
N ARG A 102 15.29 -6.77 2.26
CA ARG A 102 15.73 -5.69 1.36
C ARG A 102 15.99 -6.26 -0.03
N SER A 103 15.55 -5.55 -1.07
CA SER A 103 15.93 -5.88 -2.44
C SER A 103 17.41 -5.56 -2.67
N ALA A 104 18.11 -6.43 -3.39
CA ALA A 104 19.56 -6.30 -3.64
C ALA A 104 19.95 -5.04 -4.43
N THR A 105 18.99 -4.45 -5.15
CA THR A 105 19.19 -3.23 -5.96
C THR A 105 18.58 -2.00 -5.29
N GLY A 106 18.13 -2.13 -4.04
CA GLY A 106 17.35 -1.10 -3.36
C GLY A 106 15.85 -1.18 -3.69
N PRO A 107 15.00 -0.57 -2.87
CA PRO A 107 13.54 -0.66 -3.00
C PRO A 107 12.97 0.19 -4.14
N ASP A 108 13.80 0.90 -4.90
CA ASP A 108 13.39 1.69 -6.08
C ASP A 108 13.83 1.05 -7.41
N GLU A 109 14.81 0.12 -7.40
CA GLU A 109 15.52 -0.28 -8.63
C GLU A 109 15.70 -1.79 -8.85
N GLY A 110 15.22 -2.64 -7.92
CA GLY A 110 15.34 -4.10 -8.07
C GLY A 110 14.12 -4.74 -8.73
N PRO A 111 14.27 -5.88 -9.44
CA PRO A 111 13.11 -6.62 -9.90
C PRO A 111 12.31 -7.06 -8.66
N PHE A 112 11.08 -6.53 -8.53
CA PHE A 112 10.05 -7.04 -7.65
C PHE A 112 9.54 -8.36 -8.23
N ASP A 113 10.43 -9.36 -8.31
CA ASP A 113 10.05 -10.67 -8.76
C ASP A 113 9.21 -11.37 -7.69
N ARG A 114 8.48 -12.40 -8.10
CA ARG A 114 7.54 -13.12 -7.24
C ARG A 114 8.21 -13.71 -5.99
N ALA A 115 9.49 -14.08 -6.09
CA ALA A 115 10.24 -14.64 -4.97
C ALA A 115 10.53 -13.58 -3.90
N TRP A 116 10.83 -12.35 -4.30
CA TRP A 116 10.97 -11.23 -3.37
C TRP A 116 9.63 -10.87 -2.71
N GLU A 117 8.53 -10.85 -3.48
CA GLU A 117 7.19 -10.56 -2.96
C GLU A 117 6.73 -11.61 -1.93
N GLU A 118 6.92 -12.90 -2.24
CA GLU A 118 6.64 -14.02 -1.33
C GLU A 118 7.44 -13.89 -0.02
N HIS A 119 8.71 -13.49 -0.10
CA HIS A 119 9.57 -13.29 1.07
C HIS A 119 9.06 -12.15 1.96
N VAL A 120 8.68 -11.01 1.38
CA VAL A 120 8.14 -9.86 2.14
C VAL A 120 6.80 -10.22 2.77
N HIS A 121 5.88 -10.84 2.03
CA HIS A 121 4.59 -11.27 2.57
C HIS A 121 4.73 -12.30 3.70
N SER A 122 5.63 -13.27 3.55
CA SER A 122 5.96 -14.26 4.58
C SER A 122 6.56 -13.61 5.82
N TYR A 123 7.45 -12.62 5.65
CA TYR A 123 8.11 -11.95 6.77
C TYR A 123 7.11 -11.16 7.63
N PHE A 124 6.17 -10.46 6.99
CA PHE A 124 5.17 -9.66 7.69
C PHE A 124 3.88 -10.42 8.03
N ASN A 125 3.81 -11.73 7.75
CA ASN A 125 2.64 -12.57 7.94
C ASN A 125 1.35 -11.96 7.37
N THR A 126 1.45 -11.40 6.16
CA THR A 126 0.31 -10.82 5.45
C THR A 126 -0.11 -11.75 4.33
N GLU A 127 -1.41 -12.04 4.20
CA GLU A 127 -1.91 -12.79 3.04
C GLU A 127 -1.44 -12.09 1.74
N PRO A 128 -0.99 -12.82 0.73
CA PRO A 128 -0.68 -12.22 -0.54
C PRO A 128 -1.94 -11.66 -1.22
N TYR A 129 -1.83 -10.51 -1.88
CA TYR A 129 -2.99 -9.90 -2.52
C TYR A 129 -3.57 -10.77 -3.67
N TRP A 130 -2.76 -11.65 -4.26
CA TRP A 130 -3.13 -12.54 -5.36
C TRP A 130 -3.92 -13.80 -4.95
N GLU A 131 -4.02 -14.15 -3.66
CA GLU A 131 -4.81 -15.31 -3.22
C GLU A 131 -6.33 -15.09 -3.36
N SER A 132 -6.75 -13.84 -3.53
CA SER A 132 -8.14 -13.47 -3.86
C SER A 132 -8.53 -13.65 -5.33
N GLU A 133 -7.57 -13.95 -6.22
CA GLU A 133 -7.78 -13.95 -7.68
C GLU A 133 -8.03 -15.34 -8.29
N THR A 134 -7.78 -16.44 -7.58
CA THR A 134 -8.04 -17.80 -8.09
C THR A 134 -9.53 -18.05 -8.41
N GLY A 135 -10.44 -17.15 -8.03
CA GLY A 135 -11.87 -17.19 -8.37
C GLY A 135 -12.40 -16.09 -9.31
N ARG A 136 -11.57 -15.16 -9.81
CA ARG A 136 -12.05 -13.98 -10.58
C ARG A 136 -11.20 -13.63 -11.81
N ALA A 137 -10.53 -14.61 -12.41
CA ALA A 137 -9.99 -14.44 -13.76
C ALA A 137 -11.15 -14.37 -14.79
N THR A 138 -11.81 -13.21 -14.90
CA THR A 138 -12.57 -12.86 -16.10
C THR A 138 -11.73 -11.95 -16.96
N ASP A 139 -11.22 -12.61 -17.99
CA ASP A 139 -10.44 -12.15 -19.12
C ASP A 139 -11.28 -11.19 -19.99
N VAL A 140 -11.32 -9.90 -19.64
CA VAL A 140 -11.89 -8.88 -20.54
C VAL A 140 -10.71 -8.16 -21.21
N PRO A 141 -10.45 -8.41 -22.50
CA PRO A 141 -9.39 -7.71 -23.21
C PRO A 141 -9.69 -6.21 -23.26
N PHE A 142 -8.75 -5.39 -22.81
CA PHE A 142 -8.77 -3.96 -23.09
C PHE A 142 -8.61 -3.73 -24.60
N GLY A 143 -9.58 -3.07 -25.22
CA GLY A 143 -9.44 -2.52 -26.57
C GLY A 143 -9.94 -3.39 -27.73
N LYS A 144 -11.25 -3.63 -27.78
CA LYS A 144 -12.07 -3.51 -29.00
C LYS A 144 -13.32 -2.78 -28.52
N ASP A 145 -13.54 -1.52 -28.85
CA ASP A 145 -13.93 -1.10 -30.19
C ASP A 145 -13.41 0.30 -30.56
N ARG A 146 -13.44 0.57 -31.87
CA ARG A 146 -12.96 1.76 -32.58
C ARG A 146 -13.80 3.00 -32.33
#